data_AF-A0A662EJY7-F1
#
_entry.id   AF-A0A662EJY7-F1
#
_cell.length_a   1.000
_cell.length_b   1.000
_cell.length_c   1.000
_cell.angle_alpha   90.00
_cell.angle_beta   90.00
_cell.angle_gamma   90.00
#
_symmetry.space_group_name_H-M   'P 1'
#
loop_
_entity.id
_entity.type
_entity.pdbx_description
1 polymer ?
#
loop_
_entity_poly.entity_id
_entity_poly.type
_entity_poly.pdbx_seq_one_letter_code
_entity_poly.pdbx_strand_id
1 'polypeptide(L)' 'MEKEIERVWHGNRRIYGARKVWRQLQREGFKVARCTVERLMRNLGLAGALR' A
#
# COMPACT_ATOMS: atom_id res chain seq x y z
N MET A 1 8.40 5.63 4.35
CA MET A 1 7.03 5.39 3.86
C MET A 1 6.95 4.14 2.98
N GLU A 2 7.88 3.97 2.04
CA GLU A 2 7.97 2.79 1.16
C GLU A 2 8.01 1.47 1.94
N LYS A 3 8.88 1.38 2.96
CA LYS A 3 8.95 0.22 3.87
C LYS A 3 7.61 -0.14 4.52
N GLU A 4 6.77 0.85 4.83
CA GLU A 4 5.47 0.61 5.47
C GLU A 4 4.44 0.07 4.47
N ILE A 5 4.47 0.61 3.24
CA ILE A 5 3.70 0.10 2.10
C ILE A 5 4.09 -1.34 1.81
N GLU A 6 5.39 -1.64 1.76
CA GLU A 6 5.92 -2.99 1.58
C GLU A 6 5.51 -3.92 2.72
N ARG A 7 5.65 -3.49 3.98
CA ARG A 7 5.26 -4.27 5.16
C ARG A 7 3.78 -4.66 5.10
N VAL A 8 2.90 -3.70 4.82
CA VAL A 8 1.45 -3.93 4.68
C VAL A 8 1.17 -4.85 3.48
N TRP A 9 1.84 -4.63 2.36
CA TRP A 9 1.65 -5.43 1.15
C TRP A 9 2.10 -6.89 1.32
N HIS A 10 3.30 -7.10 1.87
CA HIS A 10 3.85 -8.42 2.19
C HIS A 10 3.03 -9.13 3.27
N GLY A 11 2.69 -8.42 4.36
CA GLY A 11 1.87 -8.95 5.44
C GLY A 11 0.49 -9.40 4.97
N ASN A 12 -0.02 -8.81 3.88
CA ASN A 12 -1.32 -9.17 3.30
C ASN A 12 -1.21 -10.07 2.05
N ARG A 13 -0.14 -10.88 1.96
CA ARG A 13 0.10 -11.86 0.88
C ARG A 13 0.06 -11.23 -0.52
N ARG A 14 0.46 -9.96 -0.66
CA ARG A 14 0.48 -9.23 -1.93
C ARG A 14 -0.90 -9.03 -2.58
N ILE A 15 -1.98 -9.31 -1.84
CA ILE A 15 -3.36 -9.15 -2.33
C ILE A 15 -3.77 -7.68 -2.32
N TYR A 16 -3.18 -6.88 -1.44
CA TYR A 16 -3.59 -5.49 -1.26
C TYR A 16 -3.02 -4.61 -2.36
N GLY A 17 -3.88 -4.12 -3.24
CA GLY A 17 -3.54 -2.98 -4.10
C GLY A 17 -3.53 -1.66 -3.33
N ALA A 18 -3.17 -0.57 -4.00
CA ALA A 18 -2.98 0.74 -3.39
C ALA A 18 -4.15 1.23 -2.54
N ARG A 19 -5.41 0.99 -2.94
CA ARG A 19 -6.59 1.37 -2.14
C ARG A 19 -6.68 0.65 -0.80
N LYS A 20 -6.28 -0.62 -0.74
CA LYS A 20 -6.33 -1.42 0.51
C LYS A 20 -5.13 -1.10 1.40
N VAL A 21 -3.94 -0.95 0.81
CA VAL A 21 -2.74 -0.49 1.54
C VAL A 21 -2.97 0.89 2.15
N TRP A 22 -3.50 1.84 1.38
CA TRP A 22 -3.83 3.18 1.88
C TRP A 22 -4.80 3.15 3.06
N ARG A 23 -5.87 2.34 2.98
CA ARG A 23 -6.81 2.18 4.09
C ARG A 23 -6.16 1.57 5.33
N GLN A 24 -5.28 0.60 5.16
CA GLN A 24 -4.55 0.01 6.29
C GLN A 24 -3.63 1.05 6.94
N LEU A 25 -2.86 1.79 6.14
CA LEU A 25 -1.99 2.86 6.64
C LEU A 25 -2.76 3.93 7.43
N GLN A 26 -3.96 4.32 6.97
CA GLN A 26 -4.81 5.22 7.74
C GLN A 26 -5.28 4.62 9.08
N ARG A 27 -5.62 3.32 9.12
CA ARG A 27 -6.02 2.64 10.37
C ARG A 27 -4.88 2.57 11.37
N GLU A 28 -3.65 2.57 10.89
CA GLU A 28 -2.43 2.60 11.71
C GLU A 28 -1.98 4.02 12.07
N GLY A 29 -2.76 5.05 11.68
CA GLY A 29 -2.51 6.44 12.04
C GLY A 29 -1.63 7.23 11.06
N PHE A 30 -1.23 6.63 9.92
CA PHE A 30 -0.45 7.34 8.91
C PHE A 30 -1.33 8.28 8.10
N LYS A 31 -1.09 9.59 8.22
CA LYS A 31 -1.68 10.63 7.36
C LYS A 31 -0.95 10.70 6.03
N VAL A 32 -1.26 9.78 5.12
CA VAL A 32 -0.74 9.76 3.75
C VAL A 32 -1.87 9.96 2.75
N ALA A 33 -1.62 10.78 1.72
CA ALA A 33 -2.55 10.93 0.61
C ALA A 33 -2.58 9.64 -0.22
N ARG A 34 -3.77 9.28 -0.74
CA ARG A 34 -3.94 8.08 -1.55
C ARG A 34 -3.04 8.08 -2.79
N CYS A 35 -2.91 9.23 -3.46
CA CYS A 35 -2.06 9.41 -4.63
C CYS A 35 -0.57 9.13 -4.32
N THR A 36 -0.11 9.42 -3.11
CA THR A 36 1.24 9.09 -2.66
C THR A 36 1.43 7.58 -2.56
N VAL A 37 0.46 6.86 -1.98
CA VAL A 37 0.51 5.39 -1.90
C VAL A 37 0.48 4.77 -3.29
N GLU A 38 -0.38 5.25 -4.18
CA GLU A 38 -0.47 4.80 -5.57
C GLU A 38 0.85 5.02 -6.33
N ARG A 39 1.45 6.21 -6.22
CA ARG A 39 2.75 6.52 -6.85
C ARG A 39 3.88 5.67 -6.28
N LEU A 40 3.97 5.52 -4.96
CA LEU A 40 5.02 4.73 -4.32
C LEU A 40 4.88 3.24 -4.66
N MET A 41 3.68 2.67 -4.64
CA MET A 41 3.48 1.30 -5.08
C MET A 41 3.88 1.10 -6.54
N ARG A 42 3.57 2.07 -7.42
CA ARG A 42 3.99 2.01 -8.83
C ARG A 42 5.51 2.09 -8.98
N ASN A 43 6.18 2.96 -8.23
CA ASN A 43 7.65 3.07 -8.25
C ASN A 43 8.35 1.81 -7.73
N LEU A 44 7.75 1.14 -6.74
CA LEU A 44 8.25 -0.11 -6.16
C LEU A 44 7.85 -1.36 -6.97
N GLY A 45 7.09 -1.22 -8.06
CA GLY A 45 6.58 -2.35 -8.84
C GLY A 45 5.55 -3.22 -8.11
N LEU A 46 4.95 -2.70 -7.04
CA LEU A 46 3.97 -3.42 -6.22
C LEU A 46 2.57 -3.30 -6.83
N ALA A 47 1.98 -4.44 -7.15
CA ALA A 47 0.59 -4.53 -7.57
C ALA A 47 -0.21 -5.38 -6.58
N GLY A 48 -1.49 -5.06 -6.43
CA GLY A 48 -2.42 -5.96 -5.76
C GLY A 48 -2.88 -7.05 -6.71
N ALA A 49 -3.11 -8.26 -6.21
CA ALA A 49 -3.80 -9.29 -6.99
C ALA A 49 -5.23 -8.81 -7.33
N LEU A 50 -5.50 -8.65 -8.63
CA LEU A 50 -6.86 -8.54 -9.17
C LEU A 50 -7.43 -9.97 -9.21
N ARG A 51 -8.58 -10.19 -8.59
CA ARG A 51 -9.37 -11.42 -8.77
C ARG A 51 -10.48 -11.13 -9.77
#